data_AF-A0A1G3WPD7-F1
#
_entry.id   AF-A0A1G3WPD7-F1
#
_cell.length_a   1.000
_cell.length_b   1.000
_cell.length_c   1.000
_cell.angle_alpha   90.00
_cell.angle_beta   90.00
_cell.angle_gamma   90.00
#
_symmetry.space_group_name_H-M   'P 1'
#
loop_
_entity.id
_entity.type
_entity.pdbx_description
1 polymer ?
#
loop_
_entity_poly.entity_id
_entity_poly.type
_entity_poly.pdbx_seq_one_letter_code
_entity_poly.pdbx_strand_id
1 'polypeptide(L)'
;MIDERFGSKCDIFFCYRESGSETAKSIKSYLRQHPKKHFGKVWYSDDESIGNFKLDVQKIISSATAIILFLTPDFTRGFLLPDGKINYDGYVDETGHAYTGCITVEEMIEIERQRQQRDIRIISVNINSYAMTETDLNCLSSVFAQSGILCDTSIPFYSNLNRNNYSRRETQIESFADRLTKGLIKKQVAIDENQPAPEVKKNIFSGLFQNRSSGIEVISEDSYKKIFNDFFVSGKYNKVKVFGYTGEVVNNDLITYADRYIDNIELYMLHRNPIIEQNDELIHNARLANSEIREWDKASSIIKLAKEKWKFQMKREIRYYPHQPIIKGALFCDEVGNPLSAFVNFILWVPVPQDGGSEFKSVPSDMIYISAVVQKKNRDILDRLNSQFDYEWNRGLTQTQLIELYKETEHEKSTTQT
;
A
#
# COMPACT_ATOMS: atom_id res chain seq x y z
N MET A 1 20.87 44.50 -0.51
CA MET A 1 22.02 44.12 0.33
C MET A 1 21.58 42.94 1.18
N ILE A 2 22.03 41.74 0.84
CA ILE A 2 21.82 40.53 1.66
C ILE A 2 22.88 40.56 2.75
N ASP A 3 22.46 40.51 4.00
CA ASP A 3 23.30 40.63 5.20
C ASP A 3 24.34 39.49 5.24
N GLU A 4 25.64 39.81 5.21
CA GLU A 4 26.75 38.84 5.30
C GLU A 4 26.74 38.01 6.60
N ARG A 5 25.86 38.34 7.56
CA ARG A 5 25.58 37.52 8.75
C ARG A 5 24.91 36.18 8.44
N PHE A 6 24.39 35.98 7.22
CA PHE A 6 23.91 34.69 6.72
C PHE A 6 25.02 33.85 6.09
N GLY A 7 26.18 33.73 6.76
CA GLY A 7 27.27 32.80 6.45
C GLY A 7 26.83 31.33 6.51
N SER A 8 26.09 30.93 5.47
CA SER A 8 26.28 29.84 4.48
C SER A 8 26.66 28.44 4.93
N LYS A 9 26.50 28.07 6.21
CA LYS A 9 26.60 26.66 6.60
C LYS A 9 25.38 26.24 7.41
N CYS A 10 24.52 25.45 6.77
CA CYS A 10 23.48 24.67 7.41
C CYS A 10 24.11 23.34 7.81
N ASP A 11 23.96 22.90 9.05
CA ASP A 11 24.42 21.56 9.43
C ASP A 11 23.27 20.56 9.25
N ILE A 12 22.06 20.95 9.65
CA ILE A 12 20.85 20.13 9.46
C ILE A 12 19.73 20.97 8.85
N PHE A 13 19.14 20.50 7.75
CA PHE A 13 17.97 21.11 7.13
C PHE A 13 16.73 20.23 7.38
N PHE A 14 15.68 20.77 7.97
CA PHE A 14 14.40 20.05 8.13
C PHE A 14 13.45 20.42 6.99
N CYS A 15 12.95 19.40 6.30
CA CYS A 15 11.91 19.50 5.30
C CYS A 15 10.60 18.98 5.88
N TYR A 16 9.56 19.80 5.91
CA TYR A 16 8.24 19.40 6.36
C TYR A 16 7.11 20.18 5.68
N ARG A 17 5.89 19.63 5.76
CA ARG A 17 4.64 20.38 5.54
C ARG A 17 4.09 20.89 6.87
N GLU A 18 3.06 21.73 6.81
CA GLU A 18 2.41 22.33 7.99
C GLU A 18 2.04 21.28 9.06
N SER A 19 1.50 20.14 8.64
CA SER A 19 1.13 19.03 9.53
C SER A 19 2.33 18.42 10.30
N GLY A 20 3.54 18.53 9.76
CA GLY A 20 4.79 18.11 10.39
C GLY A 20 5.52 19.23 11.15
N SER A 21 5.08 20.47 11.02
CA SER A 21 5.78 21.67 11.52
C SER A 21 5.93 21.68 13.04
N GLU A 22 4.88 21.32 13.79
CA GLU A 22 4.91 21.32 15.25
C GLU A 22 5.96 20.33 15.79
N THR A 23 6.04 19.15 15.17
CA THR A 23 7.02 18.11 15.51
C THR A 23 8.43 18.59 15.20
N ALA A 24 8.64 19.12 14.00
CA ALA A 24 9.94 19.62 13.57
C ALA A 24 10.44 20.79 14.45
N LYS A 25 9.57 21.75 14.76
CA LYS A 25 9.87 22.88 15.68
C LYS A 25 10.19 22.39 17.09
N SER A 26 9.45 21.41 17.59
CA SER A 26 9.70 20.80 18.91
C SER A 26 11.08 20.12 18.97
N ILE A 27 11.45 19.38 17.92
CA ILE A 27 12.77 18.73 17.81
C ILE A 27 13.88 19.78 17.71
N LYS A 28 13.74 20.82 16.88
CA LYS A 28 14.74 21.90 16.80
C LYS A 28 14.94 22.57 18.16
N SER A 29 13.84 22.88 18.86
CA SER A 29 13.91 23.47 20.20
C SER A 29 14.69 22.56 21.16
N TYR A 30 14.42 21.25 21.15
CA TYR A 30 15.15 20.28 21.95
C TYR A 30 16.65 20.25 21.58
N LEU A 31 17.00 20.18 20.28
CA LEU A 31 18.40 20.16 19.84
C LEU A 31 19.15 21.44 20.24
N ARG A 32 18.49 22.60 20.17
CA ARG A 32 19.05 23.90 20.60
C ARG A 32 19.29 23.97 22.11
N GLN A 33 18.40 23.39 22.91
CA GLN A 33 18.51 23.36 24.37
C GLN A 33 19.56 22.37 24.88
N HIS A 34 20.04 21.44 24.03
CA HIS A 34 21.01 20.41 24.39
C HIS A 34 22.30 20.50 23.55
N PRO A 35 23.06 21.62 23.62
CA PRO A 35 24.21 21.91 22.75
C PRO A 35 25.39 20.95 22.94
N LYS A 36 25.43 20.21 24.06
CA LYS A 36 26.44 19.16 24.32
C LYS A 36 26.39 18.00 23.33
N LYS A 37 25.36 17.90 22.49
CA LYS A 37 25.22 16.90 21.42
C LYS A 37 25.76 17.37 20.05
N HIS A 38 26.43 18.53 19.98
CA HIS A 38 27.12 19.08 18.79
C HIS A 38 26.31 19.07 17.49
N PHE A 39 25.06 19.51 17.55
CA PHE A 39 24.33 19.86 16.34
C PHE A 39 24.65 21.31 15.99
N GLY A 40 25.16 21.54 14.79
CA GLY A 40 25.42 22.88 14.31
C GLY A 40 24.12 23.63 13.94
N LYS A 41 24.16 24.56 12.98
CA LYS A 41 23.00 25.39 12.62
C LYS A 41 21.89 24.53 12.01
N VAL A 42 20.74 24.45 12.70
CA VAL A 42 19.53 23.78 12.21
C VAL A 42 18.61 24.79 11.53
N TRP A 43 18.28 24.53 10.26
CA TRP A 43 17.37 25.32 9.44
C TRP A 43 16.14 24.50 9.09
N TYR A 44 15.03 25.15 8.77
CA TYR A 44 13.84 24.47 8.26
C TYR A 44 13.06 25.29 7.25
N SER A 45 12.18 24.62 6.52
CA SER A 45 11.53 25.15 5.32
C SER A 45 10.54 26.31 5.53
N ASP A 46 10.08 26.58 6.77
CA ASP A 46 9.10 27.64 7.09
C ASP A 46 9.58 28.70 8.12
N ASP A 47 10.89 28.86 8.37
CA ASP A 47 11.40 29.74 9.44
C ASP A 47 11.17 31.24 9.18
N GLU A 48 10.00 31.69 9.66
CA GLU A 48 9.54 33.00 10.15
C GLU A 48 9.70 34.30 9.34
N SER A 49 8.53 34.94 9.17
CA SER A 49 8.16 36.37 9.26
C SER A 49 8.83 37.45 8.41
N ILE A 50 9.98 37.20 7.76
CA ILE A 50 10.62 38.20 6.90
C ILE A 50 10.93 37.59 5.53
N GLY A 51 10.00 37.81 4.59
CA GLY A 51 10.23 37.92 3.15
C GLY A 51 11.13 36.89 2.46
N ASN A 52 10.50 36.00 1.68
CA ASN A 52 11.08 35.38 0.48
C ASN A 52 12.44 34.67 0.62
N PHE A 53 12.51 33.62 1.45
CA PHE A 53 13.63 32.67 1.40
C PHE A 53 13.49 31.59 0.32
N LYS A 54 12.38 31.50 -0.42
CA LYS A 54 12.28 30.58 -1.58
C LYS A 54 13.47 30.68 -2.54
N LEU A 55 14.10 31.85 -2.64
CA LEU A 55 15.26 32.08 -3.52
C LEU A 55 16.59 31.52 -2.98
N ASP A 56 16.69 31.18 -1.69
CA ASP A 56 17.95 30.70 -1.07
C ASP A 56 17.85 29.28 -0.47
N VAL A 57 16.68 28.63 -0.50
CA VAL A 57 16.52 27.24 0.00
C VAL A 57 17.50 26.28 -0.67
N GLN A 58 17.71 26.39 -1.98
CA GLN A 58 18.70 25.57 -2.70
C GLN A 58 20.13 25.78 -2.19
N LYS A 59 20.51 27.01 -1.80
CA LYS A 59 21.83 27.28 -1.20
C LYS A 59 21.93 26.69 0.20
N ILE A 60 20.86 26.75 0.98
CA ILE A 60 20.79 26.14 2.31
C ILE A 60 20.93 24.62 2.20
N ILE A 61 20.16 23.97 1.32
CA ILE A 61 20.27 22.54 0.98
C ILE A 61 21.69 22.21 0.53
N SER A 62 22.26 23.03 -0.37
CA SER A 62 23.63 22.85 -0.87
C SER A 62 24.71 22.96 0.22
N SER A 63 24.41 23.58 1.36
CA SER A 63 25.34 23.70 2.49
C SER A 63 25.09 22.68 3.60
N ALA A 64 23.95 21.98 3.55
CA ALA A 64 23.49 21.03 4.56
C ALA A 64 24.37 19.78 4.62
N THR A 65 24.77 19.34 5.82
CA THR A 65 25.42 18.03 6.02
C THR A 65 24.41 16.90 6.23
N ALA A 66 23.23 17.25 6.73
CA ALA A 66 22.11 16.34 6.89
C ALA A 66 20.79 17.03 6.53
N ILE A 67 19.87 16.24 5.98
CA ILE A 67 18.53 16.65 5.57
C ILE A 67 17.54 15.69 6.22
N ILE A 68 16.56 16.24 6.92
CA ILE A 68 15.56 15.48 7.66
C ILE A 68 14.19 15.72 7.03
N LEU A 69 13.62 14.66 6.46
CA LEU A 69 12.31 14.69 5.82
C LEU A 69 11.25 14.24 6.82
N PHE A 70 10.39 15.15 7.27
CA PHE A 70 9.25 14.81 8.12
C PHE A 70 8.07 14.40 7.25
N LEU A 71 7.94 13.08 7.07
CA LEU A 71 6.93 12.48 6.21
C LEU A 71 5.59 12.41 6.93
N THR A 72 4.62 13.11 6.36
CA THR A 72 3.21 13.17 6.74
C THR A 72 2.37 12.79 5.51
N PRO A 73 1.08 12.41 5.66
CA PRO A 73 0.23 12.06 4.51
C PRO A 73 0.19 13.15 3.43
N ASP A 74 0.25 14.42 3.82
CA ASP A 74 0.25 15.58 2.93
C ASP A 74 1.64 15.97 2.39
N PHE A 75 2.71 15.23 2.73
CA PHE A 75 4.08 15.59 2.38
C PHE A 75 4.28 15.78 0.86
N THR A 76 3.67 14.91 0.06
CA THR A 76 3.77 14.92 -1.42
C THR A 76 2.68 15.72 -2.12
N ARG A 77 1.80 16.40 -1.39
CA ARG A 77 0.81 17.29 -2.02
C ARG A 77 1.52 18.41 -2.78
N GLY A 78 1.06 18.67 -4.00
CA GLY A 78 1.66 19.60 -4.94
C GLY A 78 2.80 19.00 -5.78
N PHE A 79 3.18 17.73 -5.59
CA PHE A 79 4.18 17.09 -6.45
C PHE A 79 3.57 16.62 -7.77
N LEU A 80 4.36 16.70 -8.83
CA LEU A 80 4.00 16.12 -10.13
C LEU A 80 4.06 14.59 -10.01
N LEU A 81 2.93 13.95 -10.24
CA LEU A 81 2.77 12.50 -10.30
C LEU A 81 3.36 11.95 -11.62
N PRO A 82 3.62 10.64 -11.70
CA PRO A 82 4.13 10.00 -12.92
C PRO A 82 3.29 10.18 -14.17
N ASP A 83 1.99 10.41 -14.01
CA ASP A 83 1.06 10.66 -15.13
C ASP A 83 1.03 12.14 -15.56
N GLY A 84 1.93 12.97 -15.02
CA GLY A 84 2.02 14.39 -15.31
C GLY A 84 0.99 15.27 -14.59
N LYS A 85 0.14 14.69 -13.73
CA LYS A 85 -0.80 15.46 -12.92
C LYS A 85 -0.15 15.91 -11.62
N ILE A 86 -0.55 17.07 -11.11
CA ILE A 86 -0.12 17.50 -9.78
C ILE A 86 -1.00 16.79 -8.75
N ASN A 87 -0.37 16.25 -7.70
CA ASN A 87 -1.06 15.64 -6.56
C ASN A 87 -1.79 16.74 -5.76
N TYR A 88 -3.05 16.99 -6.12
CA TYR A 88 -3.88 18.02 -5.48
C TYR A 88 -4.80 17.47 -4.37
N ASP A 89 -4.56 16.25 -3.87
CA ASP A 89 -5.53 15.58 -3.02
C ASP A 89 -5.83 16.37 -1.73
N GLY A 90 -6.91 17.17 -1.77
CA GLY A 90 -7.78 17.46 -0.64
C GLY A 90 -7.81 18.86 0.00
N TYR A 91 -6.95 19.84 -0.27
CA TYR A 91 -7.07 21.16 0.42
C TYR A 91 -6.62 22.34 -0.46
N VAL A 92 -7.60 22.95 -1.10
CA VAL A 92 -7.54 24.35 -1.53
C VAL A 92 -8.10 25.16 -0.35
N ASP A 93 -7.43 26.22 0.09
CA ASP A 93 -7.99 27.04 1.16
C ASP A 93 -9.32 27.67 0.72
N GLU A 94 -10.05 28.28 1.67
CA GLU A 94 -11.34 28.93 1.41
C GLU A 94 -11.27 30.02 0.32
N THR A 95 -10.06 30.45 -0.05
CA THR A 95 -9.80 31.48 -1.05
C THR A 95 -9.39 30.91 -2.41
N GLY A 96 -9.38 29.59 -2.58
CA GLY A 96 -9.00 28.96 -3.85
C GLY A 96 -7.50 28.83 -4.07
N HIS A 97 -6.67 29.12 -3.06
CA HIS A 97 -5.22 28.90 -3.15
C HIS A 97 -4.87 27.47 -2.74
N ALA A 98 -4.22 26.74 -3.64
CA ALA A 98 -3.60 25.48 -3.30
C ALA A 98 -2.54 25.75 -2.23
N TYR A 99 -2.62 25.04 -1.09
CA TYR A 99 -1.63 25.16 -0.03
C TYR A 99 -0.23 24.86 -0.59
N THR A 100 0.58 25.90 -0.78
CA THR A 100 1.97 25.76 -1.18
C THR A 100 2.75 25.34 0.05
N GLY A 101 2.81 24.05 0.36
CA GLY A 101 3.73 23.61 1.40
C GLY A 101 5.19 23.86 0.98
N CYS A 102 6.09 23.76 1.96
CA CYS A 102 7.37 24.43 1.94
C CYS A 102 8.51 23.68 1.21
N ILE A 103 8.25 22.50 0.64
CA ILE A 103 9.20 21.82 -0.25
C ILE A 103 8.55 21.51 -1.61
N THR A 104 9.26 21.86 -2.66
CA THR A 104 8.89 21.70 -4.06
C THR A 104 9.57 20.47 -4.67
N VAL A 105 9.10 20.04 -5.85
CA VAL A 105 9.75 18.93 -6.57
C VAL A 105 11.17 19.32 -6.94
N GLU A 106 11.39 20.57 -7.34
CA GLU A 106 12.69 21.12 -7.68
C GLU A 106 13.67 21.07 -6.49
N GLU A 107 13.20 21.36 -5.28
CA GLU A 107 14.01 21.24 -4.07
C GLU A 107 14.31 19.77 -3.71
N MET A 108 13.39 18.84 -3.97
CA MET A 108 13.63 17.40 -3.80
C MET A 108 14.66 16.86 -4.80
N ILE A 109 14.59 17.30 -6.06
CA ILE A 109 15.60 16.99 -7.08
C ILE A 109 16.96 17.56 -6.67
N GLU A 110 17.00 18.79 -6.15
CA GLU A 110 18.22 19.41 -5.66
C GLU A 110 18.83 18.64 -4.47
N ILE A 111 18.01 18.16 -3.54
CA ILE A 111 18.44 17.29 -2.44
C ILE A 111 19.14 16.04 -2.98
N GLU A 112 18.54 15.34 -3.94
CA GLU A 112 19.16 14.16 -4.52
C GLU A 112 20.44 14.51 -5.28
N ARG A 113 20.42 15.58 -6.07
CA ARG A 113 21.60 16.04 -6.80
C ARG A 113 22.77 16.30 -5.85
N GLN A 114 22.52 16.93 -4.70
CA GLN A 114 23.55 17.19 -3.72
C GLN A 114 24.03 15.92 -3.02
N ARG A 115 23.14 14.96 -2.75
CA ARG A 115 23.49 13.63 -2.23
C ARG A 115 24.36 12.82 -3.21
N GLN A 116 24.13 12.94 -4.50
CA GLN A 116 24.97 12.28 -5.51
C GLN A 116 26.36 12.91 -5.62
N GLN A 117 26.46 14.22 -5.35
CA GLN A 117 27.71 14.97 -5.45
C GLN A 117 28.55 14.96 -4.17
N ARG A 118 27.94 14.71 -3.01
CA ARG A 118 28.55 14.84 -1.68
C ARG A 118 27.92 13.88 -0.69
N ASP A 119 28.62 13.54 0.40
CA ASP A 119 28.07 12.71 1.48
C ASP A 119 27.11 13.52 2.36
N ILE A 120 25.92 13.78 1.83
CA ILE A 120 24.79 14.39 2.57
C ILE A 120 23.89 13.28 3.07
N ARG A 121 23.53 13.35 4.35
CA ARG A 121 22.65 12.35 4.98
C ARG A 121 21.20 12.71 4.79
N ILE A 122 20.39 11.77 4.30
CA ILE A 122 18.94 11.95 4.19
C ILE A 122 18.25 11.04 5.21
N ILE A 123 17.57 11.63 6.18
CA ILE A 123 16.86 10.91 7.24
C ILE A 123 15.36 11.16 7.07
N SER A 124 14.57 10.10 6.91
CA SER A 124 13.11 10.21 6.93
C SER A 124 12.56 10.02 8.34
N VAL A 125 11.56 10.83 8.68
CA VAL A 125 10.86 10.83 9.95
C VAL A 125 9.38 10.62 9.66
N ASN A 126 8.90 9.40 9.89
CA ASN A 126 7.49 9.07 9.63
C ASN A 126 6.66 9.55 10.82
N ILE A 127 5.90 10.64 10.64
CA ILE A 127 5.03 11.19 11.68
C ILE A 127 3.71 10.42 11.66
N ASN A 128 3.54 9.57 12.67
CA ASN A 128 2.46 8.58 12.76
C ASN A 128 1.16 9.12 13.38
N SER A 129 1.00 10.43 13.63
CA SER A 129 -0.28 11.00 14.13
C SER A 129 -1.43 10.85 13.15
N TYR A 130 -1.12 10.71 11.87
CA TYR A 130 -2.09 10.61 10.79
C TYR A 130 -1.72 9.36 10.01
N ALA A 131 -2.55 8.32 10.08
CA ALA A 131 -2.28 7.07 9.37
C ALA A 131 -2.10 7.39 7.88
N MET A 132 -0.88 7.22 7.36
CA MET A 132 -0.61 7.37 5.93
C MET A 132 -1.42 6.32 5.18
N THR A 133 -2.22 6.75 4.21
CA THR A 133 -2.96 5.83 3.36
C THR A 133 -1.99 5.14 2.40
N GLU A 134 -2.43 4.02 1.81
CA GLU A 134 -1.64 3.33 0.77
C GLU A 134 -1.39 4.25 -0.43
N THR A 135 -2.33 5.14 -0.77
CA THR A 135 -2.16 6.18 -1.77
C THR A 135 -1.03 7.15 -1.42
N ASP A 136 -0.96 7.60 -0.16
CA ASP A 136 0.10 8.50 0.30
C ASP A 136 1.48 7.82 0.24
N LEU A 137 1.55 6.54 0.65
CA LEU A 137 2.76 5.73 0.62
C LEU A 137 3.21 5.44 -0.82
N ASN A 138 2.28 5.15 -1.73
CA ASN A 138 2.59 4.93 -3.14
C ASN A 138 3.02 6.23 -3.83
N CYS A 139 2.39 7.37 -3.50
CA CYS A 139 2.81 8.67 -4.00
C CYS A 139 4.22 9.03 -3.50
N LEU A 140 4.51 8.84 -2.21
CA LEU A 140 5.85 9.03 -1.65
C LEU A 140 6.89 8.14 -2.30
N SER A 141 6.58 6.85 -2.42
CA SER A 141 7.48 5.87 -3.04
C SER A 141 7.74 6.21 -4.50
N SER A 142 6.70 6.65 -5.22
CA SER A 142 6.80 7.04 -6.63
C SER A 142 7.64 8.30 -6.82
N VAL A 143 7.38 9.34 -6.02
CA VAL A 143 8.16 10.59 -6.05
C VAL A 143 9.62 10.31 -5.68
N PHE A 144 9.87 9.49 -4.66
CA PHE A 144 11.23 9.18 -4.23
C PHE A 144 11.95 8.34 -5.28
N ALA A 145 11.26 7.38 -5.91
CA ALA A 145 11.81 6.60 -7.00
C ALA A 145 12.14 7.46 -8.23
N GLN A 146 11.24 8.37 -8.63
CA GLN A 146 11.45 9.27 -9.76
C GLN A 146 12.54 10.31 -9.50
N SER A 147 12.60 10.81 -8.27
CA SER A 147 13.60 11.79 -7.85
C SER A 147 14.93 11.13 -7.46
N GLY A 148 15.04 9.79 -7.49
CA GLY A 148 16.23 9.03 -7.08
C GLY A 148 16.53 9.06 -5.58
N ILE A 149 15.61 9.58 -4.76
CA ILE A 149 15.84 9.85 -3.34
C ILE A 149 15.83 8.54 -2.56
N LEU A 150 17.01 8.14 -2.08
CA LEU A 150 17.16 7.05 -1.13
C LEU A 150 17.41 7.65 0.25
N CYS A 151 16.53 7.32 1.20
CA CYS A 151 16.71 7.70 2.60
C CYS A 151 17.71 6.74 3.26
N ASP A 152 18.75 7.27 3.90
CA ASP A 152 19.76 6.47 4.60
C ASP A 152 19.21 5.83 5.88
N THR A 153 18.22 6.48 6.51
CA THR A 153 17.62 6.04 7.76
C THR A 153 16.18 6.49 7.83
N SER A 154 15.30 5.60 8.29
CA SER A 154 13.91 5.94 8.58
C SER A 154 13.61 5.79 10.07
N ILE A 155 13.03 6.83 10.66
CA ILE A 155 12.77 6.93 12.09
C ILE A 155 11.26 7.12 12.31
N PRO A 156 10.54 6.15 12.90
CA PRO A 156 9.12 6.33 13.21
C PRO A 156 8.94 7.27 14.40
N PHE A 157 8.06 8.26 14.28
CA PHE A 157 7.69 9.19 15.36
C PHE A 157 6.19 9.12 15.61
N TYR A 158 5.78 8.61 16.78
CA TYR A 158 4.38 8.49 17.14
C TYR A 158 3.89 9.75 17.86
N SER A 159 3.29 10.68 17.14
CA SER A 159 2.60 11.85 17.70
C SER A 159 1.19 11.48 18.17
N ASN A 160 1.08 10.50 19.08
CA ASN A 160 -0.15 10.33 19.87
C ASN A 160 -0.17 11.39 20.99
N LEU A 161 -0.28 12.65 20.60
CA LEU A 161 -0.28 13.79 21.50
C LEU A 161 -1.68 14.35 21.60
N ASN A 162 -2.50 13.72 22.45
CA ASN A 162 -3.52 14.49 23.16
C ASN A 162 -2.78 15.60 23.92
N ARG A 163 -3.16 16.87 23.71
CA ARG A 163 -2.54 18.09 24.27
C ARG A 163 -2.32 18.08 25.80
N ASN A 164 -2.89 17.11 26.52
CA ASN A 164 -2.96 17.07 27.98
C ASN A 164 -1.81 16.31 28.68
N ASN A 165 -0.77 15.82 27.99
CA ASN A 165 0.35 15.11 28.63
C ASN A 165 1.73 15.62 28.16
N TYR A 166 2.11 16.81 28.63
CA TYR A 166 3.41 17.45 28.35
C TYR A 166 4.63 16.59 28.72
N SER A 167 4.60 15.89 29.85
CA SER A 167 5.76 15.09 30.30
C SER A 167 6.06 13.90 29.39
N ARG A 168 5.01 13.22 28.86
CA ARG A 168 5.18 12.12 27.90
C ARG A 168 5.73 12.62 26.55
N ARG A 169 5.36 13.83 26.16
CA ARG A 169 5.84 14.48 24.93
C ARG A 169 7.34 14.74 24.97
N GLU A 170 7.85 15.28 26.08
CA GLU A 170 9.28 15.55 26.25
C GLU A 170 10.11 14.27 26.20
N THR A 171 9.71 13.20 26.90
CA THR A 171 10.43 11.91 26.86
C THR A 171 10.45 11.29 25.45
N GLN A 172 9.37 11.44 24.68
CA GLN A 172 9.31 10.96 23.30
C GLN A 172 10.19 11.78 22.36
N ILE A 173 10.20 13.12 22.50
CA ILE A 173 11.08 14.00 21.72
C ILE A 173 12.54 13.73 22.06
N GLU A 174 12.87 13.54 23.33
CA GLU A 174 14.22 13.20 23.78
C GLU A 174 14.68 11.86 23.22
N SER A 175 13.87 10.80 23.38
CA SER A 175 14.17 9.49 22.80
C SER A 175 14.31 9.54 21.28
N PHE A 176 13.47 10.33 20.62
CA PHE A 176 13.54 10.55 19.18
C PHE A 176 14.83 11.28 18.79
N ALA A 177 15.15 12.39 19.45
CA ALA A 177 16.34 13.18 19.21
C ALA A 177 17.62 12.35 19.45
N ASP A 178 17.61 11.44 20.43
CA ASP A 178 18.72 10.50 20.65
C ASP A 178 18.88 9.49 19.51
N ARG A 179 17.79 8.96 18.97
CA ARG A 179 17.87 8.08 17.78
C ARG A 179 18.34 8.84 16.56
N LEU A 180 17.87 10.08 16.39
CA LEU A 180 18.30 10.97 15.33
C LEU A 180 19.82 11.24 15.45
N THR A 181 20.29 11.55 16.66
CA THR A 181 21.71 11.71 16.99
C THR A 181 22.52 10.48 16.61
N LYS A 182 22.04 9.28 16.98
CA LYS A 182 22.73 8.03 16.67
C LYS A 182 22.77 7.74 15.16
N GLY A 183 21.69 8.05 14.42
CA GLY A 183 21.67 7.96 12.95
C GLY A 183 22.66 8.92 12.30
N LEU A 184 22.80 10.12 12.86
CA LEU A 184 23.80 11.12 12.45
C LEU A 184 25.24 10.76 12.86
N ILE A 185 25.50 9.71 13.67
CA ILE A 185 26.86 9.31 14.07
C ILE A 185 27.31 8.01 13.39
N LYS A 186 26.42 7.02 13.16
CA LYS A 186 26.82 5.64 12.79
C LYS A 186 27.61 5.44 11.48
N LYS A 187 27.54 6.35 10.50
CA LYS A 187 28.35 6.24 9.25
C LYS A 187 29.74 6.89 9.37
N GLN A 188 29.98 7.68 10.42
CA GLN A 188 31.26 8.38 10.61
C GLN A 188 32.40 7.45 11.07
N VAL A 189 32.08 6.21 11.45
CA VAL A 189 33.04 5.22 11.98
C VAL A 189 33.38 4.11 10.97
N ALA A 190 32.73 4.07 9.80
CA ALA A 190 32.96 3.05 8.77
C ALA A 190 33.49 3.67 7.47
N ILE A 191 34.72 4.19 7.53
CA ILE A 191 35.55 4.42 6.35
C ILE A 191 36.92 3.81 6.68
N ASP A 192 37.11 2.55 6.32
CA ASP A 192 38.42 1.94 6.11
C ASP A 192 38.49 1.66 4.61
N GLU A 193 39.29 2.44 3.89
CA GLU A 193 39.21 2.69 2.43
C GLU A 193 39.67 1.53 1.53
N ASN A 194 39.62 0.27 1.98
CA ASN A 194 40.27 -0.84 1.27
C ASN A 194 39.41 -2.08 0.98
N GLN A 195 38.09 -1.98 0.89
CA GLN A 195 37.29 -3.11 0.38
C GLN A 195 36.72 -2.87 -1.02
N PRO A 196 36.97 -3.78 -1.99
CA PRO A 196 36.40 -3.67 -3.32
C PRO A 196 34.90 -3.92 -3.28
N ALA A 197 34.19 -3.29 -4.22
CA ALA A 197 32.75 -3.44 -4.39
C ALA A 197 32.36 -4.93 -4.49
N PRO A 198 31.35 -5.39 -3.74
CA PRO A 198 31.01 -6.81 -3.71
C PRO A 198 30.37 -7.24 -5.04
N GLU A 199 30.91 -8.31 -5.61
CA GLU A 199 30.34 -9.04 -6.75
C GLU A 199 28.93 -9.56 -6.43
N VAL A 200 27.99 -9.27 -7.33
CA VAL A 200 26.65 -9.88 -7.33
C VAL A 200 26.77 -11.34 -7.75
N LYS A 201 26.86 -12.26 -6.78
CA LYS A 201 26.76 -13.70 -7.04
C LYS A 201 25.31 -14.18 -7.03
N LYS A 202 24.88 -14.65 -8.20
CA LYS A 202 23.71 -15.52 -8.41
C LYS A 202 23.88 -16.81 -7.60
N ASN A 203 23.13 -16.97 -6.50
CA ASN A 203 22.60 -18.23 -5.97
C ASN A 203 22.00 -18.01 -4.57
N ILE A 204 20.67 -17.88 -4.47
CA ILE A 204 19.96 -17.78 -3.18
C ILE A 204 18.68 -18.64 -3.24
N PHE A 205 18.83 -19.96 -3.37
CA PHE A 205 17.71 -20.91 -3.16
C PHE A 205 17.98 -21.93 -2.04
N SER A 206 19.09 -21.81 -1.30
CA SER A 206 19.45 -22.73 -0.20
C SER A 206 19.03 -22.27 1.20
N GLY A 207 18.32 -21.14 1.33
CA GLY A 207 17.95 -20.53 2.63
C GLY A 207 16.47 -20.63 3.03
N LEU A 208 15.71 -21.57 2.47
CA LEU A 208 14.23 -21.58 2.44
C LEU A 208 13.47 -21.62 3.80
N PHE A 209 14.14 -21.58 4.96
CA PHE A 209 13.45 -21.60 6.27
C PHE A 209 14.04 -20.72 7.40
N GLN A 210 14.98 -19.81 7.15
CA GLN A 210 15.68 -19.15 8.27
C GLN A 210 15.51 -17.64 8.47
N ASN A 211 14.61 -16.94 7.78
CA ASN A 211 14.24 -15.57 8.16
C ASN A 211 12.77 -15.23 7.87
N ARG A 212 11.84 -16.02 8.42
CA ARG A 212 10.39 -15.73 8.36
C ARG A 212 9.96 -14.75 9.46
N SER A 213 10.64 -13.61 9.58
CA SER A 213 10.49 -12.72 10.73
C SER A 213 9.29 -11.77 10.64
N SER A 214 8.49 -11.78 9.56
CA SER A 214 7.30 -10.92 9.39
C SER A 214 5.97 -11.68 9.44
N GLY A 215 5.97 -13.01 9.23
CA GLY A 215 4.73 -13.77 9.04
C GLY A 215 3.87 -13.29 7.87
N ILE A 216 4.43 -12.50 6.95
CA ILE A 216 3.81 -12.05 5.69
C ILE A 216 4.82 -12.30 4.58
N GLU A 217 4.46 -13.13 3.61
CA GLU A 217 5.38 -13.64 2.58
C GLU A 217 4.67 -13.71 1.23
N VAL A 218 5.35 -13.32 0.16
CA VAL A 218 4.92 -13.61 -1.20
C VAL A 218 5.38 -15.04 -1.53
N ILE A 219 4.44 -15.91 -1.90
CA ILE A 219 4.68 -17.33 -2.14
C ILE A 219 4.13 -17.75 -3.50
N SER A 220 4.83 -18.67 -4.17
CA SER A 220 4.34 -19.24 -5.42
C SER A 220 3.10 -20.11 -5.20
N GLU A 221 2.36 -20.40 -6.27
CA GLU A 221 1.21 -21.32 -6.25
C GLU A 221 1.60 -22.71 -5.74
N ASP A 222 2.76 -23.25 -6.16
CA ASP A 222 3.27 -24.54 -5.66
C ASP A 222 3.56 -24.51 -4.16
N SER A 223 4.14 -23.40 -3.68
CA SER A 223 4.42 -23.19 -2.27
C SER A 223 3.13 -23.09 -1.46
N TYR A 224 2.14 -22.38 -2.01
CA TYR A 224 0.80 -22.29 -1.44
C TYR A 224 0.16 -23.68 -1.29
N LYS A 225 0.08 -24.45 -2.38
CA LYS A 225 -0.52 -25.79 -2.38
C LYS A 225 0.14 -26.71 -1.35
N LYS A 226 1.47 -26.65 -1.24
CA LYS A 226 2.20 -27.40 -0.22
C LYS A 226 1.83 -26.98 1.20
N ILE A 227 1.86 -25.68 1.49
CA ILE A 227 1.56 -25.16 2.83
C ILE A 227 0.10 -25.45 3.21
N PHE A 228 -0.83 -25.29 2.27
CA PHE A 228 -2.24 -25.61 2.45
C PHE A 228 -2.40 -27.10 2.81
N ASN A 229 -1.86 -28.01 2.00
CA ASN A 229 -1.92 -29.44 2.25
C ASN A 229 -1.29 -29.84 3.60
N ASP A 230 -0.11 -29.29 3.92
CA ASP A 230 0.59 -29.59 5.17
C ASP A 230 -0.26 -29.21 6.40
N PHE A 231 -0.97 -28.08 6.34
CA PHE A 231 -1.82 -27.63 7.44
C PHE A 231 -3.13 -28.40 7.55
N PHE A 232 -3.69 -28.86 6.44
CA PHE A 232 -4.91 -29.65 6.44
C PHE A 232 -4.69 -31.08 6.88
N VAL A 233 -3.64 -31.73 6.36
CA VAL A 233 -3.28 -33.09 6.77
C VAL A 233 -2.90 -33.15 8.25
N SER A 234 -2.30 -32.08 8.78
CA SER A 234 -1.98 -31.97 10.21
C SER A 234 -3.17 -31.61 11.11
N GLY A 235 -4.37 -31.37 10.57
CA GLY A 235 -5.57 -31.03 11.35
C GLY A 235 -5.48 -29.67 12.06
N LYS A 236 -4.60 -28.78 11.58
CA LYS A 236 -4.35 -27.48 12.21
C LYS A 236 -5.51 -26.50 12.05
N TYR A 237 -6.34 -26.69 11.03
CA TYR A 237 -7.49 -25.84 10.73
C TYR A 237 -8.79 -26.64 10.77
N ASN A 238 -9.78 -26.09 11.47
CA ASN A 238 -11.10 -26.70 11.61
C ASN A 238 -12.10 -26.15 10.58
N LYS A 239 -11.76 -25.03 9.95
CA LYS A 239 -12.60 -24.36 8.97
C LYS A 239 -11.74 -23.60 7.97
N VAL A 240 -12.10 -23.68 6.70
CA VAL A 240 -11.55 -22.81 5.66
C VAL A 240 -12.66 -22.11 4.91
N LYS A 241 -12.54 -20.78 4.82
CA LYS A 241 -13.39 -19.93 3.98
C LYS A 241 -12.65 -19.63 2.68
N VAL A 242 -13.28 -19.91 1.54
CA VAL A 242 -12.70 -19.72 0.22
C VAL A 242 -13.43 -18.63 -0.55
N PHE A 243 -12.77 -17.51 -0.77
CA PHE A 243 -13.20 -16.43 -1.65
C PHE A 243 -12.55 -16.60 -3.02
N GLY A 244 -13.29 -16.40 -4.10
CA GLY A 244 -12.72 -16.28 -5.43
C GLY A 244 -13.66 -15.57 -6.38
N TYR A 245 -13.10 -14.66 -7.17
CA TYR A 245 -13.80 -13.81 -8.14
C TYR A 245 -14.58 -14.61 -9.19
N THR A 246 -14.13 -15.82 -9.50
CA THR A 246 -14.85 -16.73 -10.39
C THR A 246 -14.91 -18.15 -9.85
N GLY A 247 -15.89 -18.89 -10.37
CA GLY A 247 -16.00 -20.34 -10.29
C GLY A 247 -14.67 -21.02 -10.56
N GLU A 248 -14.01 -20.57 -11.62
CA GLU A 248 -12.71 -21.08 -12.09
C GLU A 248 -11.60 -20.83 -11.10
N VAL A 249 -11.46 -19.61 -10.55
CA VAL A 249 -10.41 -19.29 -9.56
C VAL A 249 -10.53 -20.19 -8.34
N VAL A 250 -11.75 -20.36 -7.80
CA VAL A 250 -11.93 -21.26 -6.66
C VAL A 250 -11.61 -22.70 -7.07
N ASN A 251 -12.16 -23.14 -8.20
CA ASN A 251 -12.11 -24.54 -8.61
C ASN A 251 -10.73 -25.00 -9.11
N ASN A 252 -9.93 -24.12 -9.68
CA ASN A 252 -8.70 -24.46 -10.38
C ASN A 252 -7.46 -23.88 -9.69
N ASP A 253 -7.56 -22.67 -9.14
CA ASP A 253 -6.40 -21.96 -8.61
C ASP A 253 -6.26 -22.15 -7.09
N LEU A 254 -7.38 -22.14 -6.36
CA LEU A 254 -7.36 -22.15 -4.90
C LEU A 254 -7.48 -23.54 -4.31
N ILE A 255 -8.47 -24.34 -4.67
CA ILE A 255 -8.66 -25.67 -4.09
C ILE A 255 -8.62 -26.74 -5.16
N THR A 256 -7.99 -27.88 -4.87
CA THR A 256 -8.03 -29.02 -5.79
C THR A 256 -9.43 -29.62 -5.82
N TYR A 257 -9.71 -30.44 -6.83
CA TYR A 257 -10.97 -31.17 -6.91
C TYR A 257 -11.19 -32.07 -5.68
N ALA A 258 -10.12 -32.66 -5.14
CA ALA A 258 -10.19 -33.53 -3.97
C ALA A 258 -10.50 -32.75 -2.68
N ASP A 259 -9.89 -31.57 -2.51
CA ASP A 259 -10.04 -30.75 -1.29
C ASP A 259 -11.50 -30.35 -1.04
N ARG A 260 -12.28 -30.21 -2.11
CA ARG A 260 -13.71 -29.89 -2.04
C ARG A 260 -14.48 -30.85 -1.14
N TYR A 261 -14.11 -32.13 -1.08
CA TYR A 261 -14.87 -33.14 -0.35
C TYR A 261 -14.45 -33.29 1.12
N ILE A 262 -13.62 -32.38 1.64
CA ILE A 262 -13.20 -32.39 3.04
C ILE A 262 -14.30 -31.75 3.90
N ASP A 263 -14.84 -32.50 4.86
CA ASP A 263 -16.00 -32.12 5.71
C ASP A 263 -15.83 -30.78 6.46
N ASN A 264 -14.58 -30.32 6.64
CA ASN A 264 -14.23 -29.11 7.38
C ASN A 264 -13.96 -27.88 6.46
N ILE A 265 -14.28 -27.97 5.17
CA ILE A 265 -14.15 -26.84 4.23
C ILE A 265 -15.53 -26.26 3.91
N GLU A 266 -15.72 -24.97 4.18
CA GLU A 266 -16.93 -24.23 3.82
C GLU A 266 -16.63 -23.27 2.67
N LEU A 267 -17.26 -23.50 1.52
CA LEU A 267 -16.99 -22.73 0.31
C LEU A 267 -17.94 -21.55 0.18
N TYR A 268 -17.41 -20.34 0.30
CA TYR A 268 -18.17 -19.09 0.22
C TYR A 268 -17.74 -18.23 -0.97
N MET A 269 -18.45 -18.36 -2.08
CA MET A 269 -17.99 -17.77 -3.34
C MET A 269 -18.65 -16.44 -3.65
N LEU A 270 -17.83 -15.45 -4.02
CA LEU A 270 -18.28 -14.13 -4.42
C LEU A 270 -18.09 -13.96 -5.93
N HIS A 271 -19.19 -13.78 -6.65
CA HIS A 271 -19.19 -13.52 -8.09
C HIS A 271 -19.60 -12.08 -8.37
N ARG A 272 -19.16 -11.54 -9.50
CA ARG A 272 -19.68 -10.26 -9.96
C ARG A 272 -21.14 -10.39 -10.41
N ASN A 273 -21.92 -9.34 -10.18
CA ASN A 273 -23.28 -9.23 -10.66
C ASN A 273 -23.28 -9.21 -12.20
N PRO A 274 -23.95 -10.16 -12.86
CA PRO A 274 -23.95 -10.26 -14.32
C PRO A 274 -24.58 -9.06 -15.04
N ILE A 275 -25.46 -8.28 -14.39
CA ILE A 275 -26.01 -7.06 -14.99
C ILE A 275 -24.91 -6.02 -15.17
N ILE A 276 -24.08 -5.85 -14.13
CA ILE A 276 -22.94 -4.92 -14.18
C ILE A 276 -21.85 -5.47 -15.10
N GLU A 277 -21.58 -6.78 -15.04
CA GLU A 277 -20.64 -7.45 -15.96
C GLU A 277 -21.06 -7.20 -17.43
N GLN A 278 -22.34 -7.38 -17.76
CA GLN A 278 -22.85 -7.15 -19.11
C GLN A 278 -22.71 -5.70 -19.55
N ASN A 279 -22.94 -4.74 -18.66
CA ASN A 279 -22.76 -3.33 -19.00
C ASN A 279 -21.30 -3.00 -19.34
N ASP A 280 -20.36 -3.51 -18.55
CA ASP A 280 -18.93 -3.30 -18.80
C ASP A 280 -18.47 -4.03 -20.07
N GLU A 281 -18.99 -5.24 -20.32
CA GLU A 281 -18.77 -5.99 -21.56
C GLU A 281 -19.18 -5.18 -22.79
N LEU A 282 -20.38 -4.61 -22.77
CA LEU A 282 -20.88 -3.78 -23.88
C LEU A 282 -19.99 -2.56 -24.13
N ILE A 283 -19.60 -1.85 -23.07
CA ILE A 283 -18.73 -0.68 -23.17
C ILE A 283 -17.35 -1.07 -23.71
N HIS A 284 -16.77 -2.15 -23.20
CA HIS A 284 -15.46 -2.64 -23.59
C HIS A 284 -15.47 -3.15 -25.04
N ASN A 285 -16.41 -4.01 -25.40
CA ASN A 285 -16.52 -4.55 -26.76
C ASN A 285 -16.83 -3.45 -27.78
N ALA A 286 -17.62 -2.42 -27.43
CA ALA A 286 -17.83 -1.28 -28.31
C ALA A 286 -16.55 -0.50 -28.61
N ARG A 287 -15.62 -0.39 -27.63
CA ARG A 287 -14.29 0.21 -27.85
C ARG A 287 -13.42 -0.65 -28.77
N LEU A 288 -13.67 -1.95 -28.83
CA LEU A 288 -12.91 -2.94 -29.59
C LEU A 288 -13.56 -3.34 -30.92
N ALA A 289 -14.68 -2.75 -31.32
CA ALA A 289 -15.52 -3.19 -32.44
C ALA A 289 -14.81 -3.33 -33.81
N ASN A 290 -13.65 -2.68 -33.99
CA ASN A 290 -12.83 -2.75 -35.20
C ASN A 290 -11.45 -3.40 -34.96
N SER A 291 -11.25 -4.05 -33.83
CA SER A 291 -10.02 -4.77 -33.51
C SER A 291 -10.17 -6.26 -33.82
N GLU A 292 -9.05 -6.95 -34.06
CA GLU A 292 -9.01 -8.41 -34.18
C GLU A 292 -9.02 -9.13 -32.81
N ILE A 293 -9.22 -8.37 -31.72
CA ILE A 293 -9.16 -8.86 -30.35
C ILE A 293 -10.47 -9.57 -30.00
N ARG A 294 -10.37 -10.73 -29.37
CA ARG A 294 -11.53 -11.51 -28.91
C ARG A 294 -12.39 -10.70 -27.94
N GLU A 295 -13.71 -10.73 -28.15
CA GLU A 295 -14.69 -10.06 -27.29
C GLU A 295 -14.76 -10.65 -25.88
N TRP A 296 -15.22 -9.82 -24.96
CA TRP A 296 -15.58 -10.22 -23.59
C TRP A 296 -17.04 -10.68 -23.56
N ASP A 297 -17.24 -11.95 -23.18
CA ASP A 297 -18.56 -12.57 -22.97
C ASP A 297 -18.53 -13.47 -21.73
N LYS A 298 -18.82 -12.90 -20.55
CA LYS A 298 -18.77 -13.57 -19.24
C LYS A 298 -20.08 -13.44 -18.47
N ALA A 299 -20.84 -12.37 -18.65
CA ALA A 299 -22.13 -12.16 -18.01
C ALA A 299 -23.10 -13.32 -18.30
N SER A 300 -23.11 -13.81 -19.53
CA SER A 300 -23.89 -14.97 -19.97
C SER A 300 -23.55 -16.24 -19.17
N SER A 301 -22.25 -16.49 -18.98
CA SER A 301 -21.73 -17.63 -18.21
C SER A 301 -22.07 -17.53 -16.72
N ILE A 302 -22.02 -16.33 -16.14
CA ILE A 302 -22.42 -16.09 -14.75
C ILE A 302 -23.91 -16.38 -14.55
N ILE A 303 -24.78 -15.92 -15.47
CA ILE A 303 -26.22 -16.18 -15.42
C ILE A 303 -26.53 -17.66 -15.59
N LYS A 304 -25.85 -18.34 -16.53
CA LYS A 304 -26.00 -19.77 -16.72
C LYS A 304 -25.68 -20.53 -15.43
N LEU A 305 -24.54 -20.21 -14.81
CA LEU A 305 -24.14 -20.78 -13.52
C LEU A 305 -25.18 -20.51 -12.43
N ALA A 306 -25.74 -19.29 -12.38
CA ALA A 306 -26.78 -18.92 -11.43
C ALA A 306 -28.11 -19.67 -11.66
N LYS A 307 -28.38 -20.17 -12.86
CA LYS A 307 -29.62 -20.92 -13.17
C LYS A 307 -29.48 -22.43 -12.97
N GLU A 308 -28.26 -22.96 -12.98
CA GLU A 308 -28.01 -24.39 -12.84
C GLU A 308 -28.32 -24.89 -11.41
N LYS A 309 -29.10 -25.97 -11.30
CA LYS A 309 -29.26 -26.68 -10.03
C LYS A 309 -27.94 -27.38 -9.68
N TRP A 310 -27.37 -26.99 -8.56
CA TRP A 310 -26.09 -27.51 -8.12
C TRP A 310 -26.17 -29.00 -7.78
N LYS A 311 -25.15 -29.77 -8.20
CA LYS A 311 -25.14 -31.24 -8.11
C LYS A 311 -24.24 -31.82 -7.03
N PHE A 312 -23.55 -30.99 -6.25
CA PHE A 312 -22.56 -31.44 -5.26
C PHE A 312 -23.12 -31.39 -3.83
N GLN A 313 -22.68 -32.32 -2.95
CA GLN A 313 -23.14 -32.47 -1.57
C GLN A 313 -22.61 -31.42 -0.57
N MET A 314 -21.70 -30.54 -0.99
CA MET A 314 -21.11 -29.52 -0.11
C MET A 314 -22.03 -28.32 0.16
N LYS A 315 -21.86 -27.69 1.33
CA LYS A 315 -22.41 -26.36 1.61
C LYS A 315 -21.59 -25.29 0.88
N ARG A 316 -21.87 -25.11 -0.42
CA ARG A 316 -21.35 -24.00 -1.23
C ARG A 316 -22.42 -22.94 -1.32
N GLU A 317 -22.11 -21.75 -0.84
CA GLU A 317 -22.97 -20.58 -1.03
C GLU A 317 -22.31 -19.66 -2.06
N ILE A 318 -23.12 -19.03 -2.91
CA ILE A 318 -22.66 -18.00 -3.87
C ILE A 318 -23.41 -16.70 -3.60
N ARG A 319 -22.68 -15.58 -3.63
CA ARG A 319 -23.23 -14.22 -3.57
C ARG A 319 -22.74 -13.38 -4.73
N TYR A 320 -23.56 -12.43 -5.19
CA TYR A 320 -23.28 -11.61 -6.36
C TYR A 320 -23.18 -10.11 -6.02
N TYR A 321 -22.07 -9.44 -6.38
CA TYR A 321 -21.80 -8.06 -5.97
C TYR A 321 -21.63 -7.08 -7.15
N PRO A 322 -21.93 -5.77 -6.99
CA PRO A 322 -22.07 -4.84 -8.10
C PRO A 322 -20.80 -4.08 -8.50
N HIS A 323 -19.66 -4.26 -7.84
CA HIS A 323 -18.42 -3.53 -8.13
C HIS A 323 -17.35 -4.40 -8.80
N GLN A 324 -16.21 -3.80 -9.13
CA GLN A 324 -15.07 -4.51 -9.69
C GLN A 324 -14.35 -5.31 -8.59
N PRO A 325 -13.79 -6.49 -8.92
CA PRO A 325 -12.99 -7.26 -7.98
C PRO A 325 -11.59 -6.64 -7.77
N ILE A 326 -11.15 -6.56 -6.52
CA ILE A 326 -9.75 -6.22 -6.18
C ILE A 326 -8.96 -7.50 -5.87
N ILE A 327 -9.57 -8.38 -5.08
CA ILE A 327 -9.02 -9.68 -4.71
C ILE A 327 -9.43 -10.68 -5.79
N LYS A 328 -8.47 -11.45 -6.31
CA LYS A 328 -8.73 -12.57 -7.24
C LYS A 328 -9.31 -13.74 -6.45
N GLY A 329 -8.75 -14.00 -5.28
CA GLY A 329 -9.02 -15.15 -4.44
C GLY A 329 -8.37 -15.02 -3.06
N ALA A 330 -9.05 -15.55 -2.05
CA ALA A 330 -8.52 -15.58 -0.70
C ALA A 330 -8.96 -16.85 0.02
N LEU A 331 -8.06 -17.39 0.83
CA LEU A 331 -8.31 -18.55 1.68
C LEU A 331 -8.04 -18.14 3.10
N PHE A 332 -9.06 -18.15 3.94
CA PHE A 332 -8.91 -17.91 5.37
C PHE A 332 -8.93 -19.24 6.10
N CYS A 333 -7.87 -19.50 6.85
CA CYS A 333 -7.69 -20.70 7.63
C CYS A 333 -7.95 -20.40 9.10
N ASP A 334 -9.07 -20.91 9.60
CA ASP A 334 -9.60 -20.56 10.91
C ASP A 334 -9.42 -21.71 11.91
N GLU A 335 -9.23 -21.32 13.17
CA GLU A 335 -9.53 -22.14 14.33
C GLU A 335 -10.76 -21.53 15.02
N VAL A 336 -11.94 -22.16 14.83
CA VAL A 336 -13.20 -21.78 15.48
C VAL A 336 -13.49 -20.26 15.38
N GLY A 337 -13.58 -19.74 14.15
CA GLY A 337 -13.90 -18.33 13.90
C GLY A 337 -12.77 -17.33 14.15
N ASN A 338 -11.54 -17.82 14.41
CA ASN A 338 -10.35 -16.98 14.51
C ASN A 338 -9.39 -17.28 13.35
N PRO A 339 -9.24 -16.37 12.36
CA PRO A 339 -8.31 -16.59 11.26
C PRO A 339 -6.87 -16.62 11.76
N LEU A 340 -6.22 -17.76 11.57
CA LEU A 340 -4.83 -17.99 11.95
C LEU A 340 -3.87 -17.73 10.81
N SER A 341 -4.34 -17.96 9.58
CA SER A 341 -3.59 -17.66 8.38
C SER A 341 -4.52 -17.28 7.23
N ALA A 342 -4.00 -16.55 6.25
CA ALA A 342 -4.66 -16.36 4.98
C ALA A 342 -3.69 -16.47 3.80
N PHE A 343 -4.22 -16.90 2.66
CA PHE A 343 -3.56 -16.83 1.36
C PHE A 343 -4.38 -15.92 0.47
N VAL A 344 -3.81 -14.84 -0.02
CA VAL A 344 -4.55 -13.81 -0.77
C VAL A 344 -3.85 -13.53 -2.09
N ASN A 345 -4.60 -13.50 -3.19
CA ASN A 345 -4.13 -13.03 -4.48
C ASN A 345 -5.03 -11.92 -5.04
N PHE A 346 -4.45 -11.09 -5.90
CA PHE A 346 -5.09 -9.87 -6.40
C PHE A 346 -5.27 -9.95 -7.91
N ILE A 347 -6.22 -9.18 -8.44
CA ILE A 347 -6.45 -9.09 -9.88
C ILE A 347 -5.51 -8.06 -10.51
N LEU A 348 -4.98 -8.41 -11.68
CA LEU A 348 -4.30 -7.45 -12.54
C LEU A 348 -5.32 -6.85 -13.51
N TRP A 349 -5.42 -5.52 -13.53
CA TRP A 349 -6.21 -4.80 -14.53
C TRP A 349 -5.37 -4.48 -15.76
N VAL A 350 -5.82 -4.93 -16.92
CA VAL A 350 -5.19 -4.71 -18.21
C VAL A 350 -6.24 -4.11 -19.15
N PRO A 351 -6.16 -2.80 -19.46
CA PRO A 351 -7.22 -2.10 -20.22
C PRO A 351 -7.54 -2.73 -21.57
N VAL A 352 -6.54 -3.26 -22.28
CA VAL A 352 -6.74 -4.00 -23.54
C VAL A 352 -5.84 -5.23 -23.51
N PRO A 353 -6.39 -6.42 -23.19
CA PRO A 353 -5.58 -7.61 -23.13
C PRO A 353 -5.22 -8.16 -24.50
N GLN A 354 -4.00 -8.69 -24.63
CA GLN A 354 -3.50 -9.23 -25.91
C GLN A 354 -4.31 -10.45 -26.40
N ASP A 355 -4.84 -11.25 -25.49
CA ASP A 355 -5.68 -12.42 -25.73
C ASP A 355 -7.19 -12.09 -25.78
N GLY A 356 -7.54 -10.81 -25.61
CA GLY A 356 -8.91 -10.31 -25.54
C GLY A 356 -9.68 -10.75 -24.30
N GLY A 357 -10.99 -10.49 -24.32
CA GLY A 357 -11.89 -10.70 -23.18
C GLY A 357 -11.73 -9.66 -22.07
N SER A 358 -12.18 -10.02 -20.88
CA SER A 358 -12.19 -9.16 -19.69
C SER A 358 -10.85 -8.46 -19.40
N GLU A 359 -10.94 -7.16 -19.07
CA GLU A 359 -9.82 -6.34 -18.58
C GLU A 359 -9.27 -6.85 -17.23
N PHE A 360 -10.06 -7.64 -16.49
CA PHE A 360 -9.66 -8.29 -15.25
C PHE A 360 -8.96 -9.61 -15.54
N LYS A 361 -7.62 -9.64 -15.44
CA LYS A 361 -6.82 -10.82 -15.82
C LYS A 361 -6.38 -11.67 -14.63
N SER A 362 -6.62 -12.97 -14.80
CA SER A 362 -6.14 -14.05 -13.94
C SER A 362 -4.78 -14.54 -14.44
N VAL A 363 -3.73 -13.77 -14.21
CA VAL A 363 -2.35 -14.26 -14.40
C VAL A 363 -2.02 -15.21 -13.22
N PRO A 364 -1.14 -16.22 -13.37
CA PRO A 364 -0.58 -16.95 -12.23
C PRO A 364 0.19 -15.95 -11.37
N SER A 365 -0.45 -15.49 -10.30
CA SER A 365 0.13 -14.51 -9.38
C SER A 365 0.58 -15.27 -8.15
N ASP A 366 1.78 -14.95 -7.69
CA ASP A 366 2.18 -15.27 -6.33
C ASP A 366 1.09 -14.83 -5.33
N MET A 367 0.89 -15.63 -4.30
CA MET A 367 -0.05 -15.34 -3.23
C MET A 367 0.68 -14.68 -2.07
N ILE A 368 0.02 -13.77 -1.37
CA ILE A 368 0.48 -13.29 -0.08
C ILE A 368 0.00 -14.27 0.99
N TYR A 369 0.94 -14.96 1.62
CA TYR A 369 0.70 -15.75 2.83
C TYR A 369 0.86 -14.87 4.07
N ILE A 370 -0.18 -14.78 4.87
CA ILE A 370 -0.22 -14.04 6.13
C ILE A 370 -0.46 -15.05 7.24
N SER A 371 0.36 -15.05 8.29
CA SER A 371 0.23 -15.96 9.42
C SER A 371 0.29 -15.24 10.76
N ALA A 372 -0.82 -15.31 11.51
CA ALA A 372 -0.88 -14.90 12.90
C ALA A 372 -0.22 -15.91 13.85
N VAL A 373 0.03 -17.14 13.38
CA VAL A 373 0.80 -18.15 14.12
C VAL A 373 2.26 -17.74 14.25
N VAL A 374 2.81 -17.14 13.19
CA VAL A 374 4.20 -16.65 13.17
C VAL A 374 4.32 -15.30 13.88
N GLN A 375 3.37 -14.38 13.65
CA GLN A 375 3.32 -13.09 14.34
C GLN A 375 1.91 -12.71 14.77
N LYS A 376 1.67 -12.65 16.07
CA LYS A 376 0.35 -12.30 16.63
C LYS A 376 -0.22 -10.98 16.09
N LYS A 377 0.63 -9.98 15.78
CA LYS A 377 0.21 -8.70 15.21
C LYS A 377 -0.45 -8.81 13.82
N ASN A 378 -0.21 -9.89 13.09
CA ASN A 378 -0.84 -10.13 11.80
C ASN A 378 -2.33 -10.49 11.95
N ARG A 379 -2.78 -10.80 13.18
CA ARG A 379 -4.19 -11.06 13.48
C ARG A 379 -5.07 -9.88 13.08
N ASP A 380 -4.66 -8.64 13.37
CA ASP A 380 -5.45 -7.46 12.99
C ASP A 380 -5.62 -7.33 11.47
N ILE A 381 -4.64 -7.78 10.68
CA ILE A 381 -4.71 -7.78 9.21
C ILE A 381 -5.69 -8.86 8.75
N LEU A 382 -5.57 -10.07 9.31
CA LEU A 382 -6.48 -11.18 9.03
C LEU A 382 -7.92 -10.86 9.40
N ASP A 383 -8.15 -10.24 10.56
CA ASP A 383 -9.47 -9.83 11.05
C ASP A 383 -10.08 -8.76 10.14
N ARG A 384 -9.29 -7.78 9.67
CA ARG A 384 -9.76 -6.77 8.70
C ARG A 384 -10.13 -7.40 7.36
N LEU A 385 -9.27 -8.29 6.84
CA LEU A 385 -9.54 -8.97 5.57
C LEU A 385 -10.79 -9.87 5.68
N ASN A 386 -10.93 -10.64 6.77
CA ASN A 386 -12.11 -11.45 7.01
C ASN A 386 -13.36 -10.57 7.22
N SER A 387 -13.25 -9.43 7.92
CA SER A 387 -14.36 -8.49 8.08
C SER A 387 -14.83 -7.87 6.76
N GLN A 388 -13.91 -7.57 5.85
CA GLN A 388 -14.26 -7.09 4.51
C GLN A 388 -14.98 -8.18 3.71
N PHE A 389 -14.48 -9.42 3.80
CA PHE A 389 -15.15 -10.56 3.21
C PHE A 389 -16.57 -10.74 3.78
N ASP A 390 -16.74 -10.71 5.10
CA ASP A 390 -18.04 -10.87 5.74
C ASP A 390 -18.99 -9.72 5.36
N TYR A 391 -18.48 -8.50 5.19
CA TYR A 391 -19.26 -7.36 4.70
C TYR A 391 -19.77 -7.59 3.28
N GLU A 392 -18.90 -7.99 2.34
CA GLU A 392 -19.30 -8.28 0.96
C GLU A 392 -20.26 -9.47 0.87
N TRP A 393 -20.00 -10.50 1.68
CA TRP A 393 -20.83 -11.69 1.78
C TRP A 393 -22.27 -11.37 2.18
N ASN A 394 -22.44 -10.51 3.17
CA ASN A 394 -23.75 -10.14 3.71
C ASN A 394 -24.53 -9.17 2.81
N ARG A 395 -23.83 -8.40 1.97
CA ARG A 395 -24.45 -7.43 1.05
C ARG A 395 -24.68 -7.97 -0.35
N GLY A 396 -23.96 -9.02 -0.74
CA GLY A 396 -24.13 -9.63 -2.06
C GLY A 396 -25.52 -10.22 -2.24
N LEU A 397 -26.01 -10.21 -3.48
CA LEU A 397 -27.28 -10.82 -3.82
C LEU A 397 -27.17 -12.33 -3.72
N THR A 398 -28.21 -12.97 -3.19
CA THR A 398 -28.40 -14.41 -3.29
C THR A 398 -28.69 -14.82 -4.74
N GLN A 399 -28.55 -16.10 -5.06
CA GLN A 399 -28.94 -16.65 -6.37
C GLN A 399 -30.40 -16.33 -6.72
N THR A 400 -31.32 -16.48 -5.76
CA THR A 400 -32.75 -16.17 -5.96
C THR A 400 -32.97 -14.70 -6.30
N GLN A 401 -32.41 -13.80 -5.49
CA GLN A 401 -32.52 -12.35 -5.69
C GLN A 401 -31.91 -11.93 -7.04
N LEU A 402 -30.78 -12.53 -7.42
CA LEU A 402 -30.18 -12.25 -8.73
C LEU A 402 -31.10 -12.68 -9.88
N ILE A 403 -31.69 -13.87 -9.82
CA ILE A 403 -32.58 -14.38 -10.87
C ILE A 403 -33.83 -13.49 -10.99
N GLU A 404 -34.38 -13.03 -9.88
CA GLU A 404 -35.52 -12.10 -9.85
C GLU A 404 -35.16 -10.77 -10.52
N LEU A 405 -34.08 -10.14 -10.07
CA LEU A 405 -33.60 -8.87 -10.64
C LEU A 405 -33.31 -8.97 -12.14
N TYR A 406 -32.71 -10.08 -12.58
CA TYR A 406 -32.38 -10.29 -13.99
C TYR A 406 -33.64 -10.44 -14.86
N LYS A 407 -34.70 -11.11 -14.36
CA LYS A 407 -35.99 -11.23 -15.07
C LYS A 407 -36.67 -9.88 -15.24
N GLU A 408 -36.67 -9.05 -14.19
CA GLU A 408 -37.22 -7.69 -14.25
C GLU A 408 -36.51 -6.86 -15.32
N THR A 409 -35.19 -6.93 -15.35
CA THR A 409 -34.35 -6.22 -16.33
C THR A 409 -34.61 -6.69 -17.76
N GLU A 410 -34.79 -8.00 -17.99
CA GLU A 410 -35.15 -8.53 -19.33
C GLU A 410 -36.57 -8.11 -19.75
N HIS A 411 -37.52 -8.05 -18.81
CA HIS A 411 -38.89 -7.64 -19.10
C HIS A 411 -38.97 -6.16 -19.52
N GLU A 412 -38.27 -5.27 -18.81
CA GLU A 412 -38.18 -3.84 -19.17
C GLU A 412 -37.56 -3.61 -20.56
N LYS A 413 -36.50 -4.37 -20.89
CA LYS A 413 -35.89 -4.31 -22.24
C LYS A 413 -36.88 -4.74 -23.33
N SER A 414 -37.73 -5.73 -23.06
CA SER A 414 -38.73 -6.20 -24.02
C SER A 414 -39.92 -5.25 -24.22
N THR A 415 -40.28 -4.44 -23.21
CA THR A 415 -41.37 -3.45 -23.30
C THR A 415 -40.94 -2.12 -23.90
N THR A 416 -39.66 -1.77 -23.80
CA THR A 416 -39.11 -0.51 -24.37
C THR A 416 -38.78 -0.63 -25.87
N GLN A 417 -38.80 -1.84 -26.43
CA GLN A 417 -38.54 -2.13 -27.85
C GLN A 417 -39.81 -2.33 -28.70
N THR A 418 -41.00 -2.28 -28.09
CA THR A 418 -42.32 -2.20 -28.75
C THR A 418 -42.83 -0.77 -28.77
#